data_AF-A0AAV4G0D1-F1
#
_entry.id   AF-A0AAV4G0D1-F1
#
_cell.length_a   1.000
_cell.length_b   1.000
_cell.length_c   1.000
_cell.angle_alpha   90.00
_cell.angle_beta   90.00
_cell.angle_gamma   90.00
#
_symmetry.space_group_name_H-M   'P 1'
#
loop_
_entity.id
_entity.type
_entity.pdbx_description
1 polymer ?
#
loop_
_entity_poly.entity_id
_entity_poly.type
_entity_poly.pdbx_seq_one_letter_code
_entity_poly.pdbx_strand_id
1 'polypeptide(L)'
;MPAEAPVAMARLIYDLQVLNLPQNCLGLSETEIRQLASGVGSAINYLHKQGIRHRDLKPENIVLKYMDGRIIYKIIDLGYAKEWDMNSLCNSFVGTAQYVAPELFTSRPYSSKVADYWSLGVVVYECITASRPFLPDAGLVEWHREVSKKSDEDIRARYNSDKSGVTFSQKLPSSNQLCKPVAEHFEYWLRLMLRWDPNTRGGSRFNCFEHLEQICNLKVLIILQVEKNCLFTYCLKKDDSIRDVSKLIFSQTDIPEEEQFIVDAAGFRLDPDEPALKFCSNPFSEKPTVFLFRNGLMEIHERENYNLPSNVNTIVKQPTVFLGPKGHRKAWAETVYWFTKETKIYHQLILAHRAALLNMMQDNSKLIRQKSKMEIELFRLVGCQEFFKTSLDFDINKCQENIEFSSHLASVGGQRMLETWTDLSNRFDTLHNLIEKGKSLIDTIVDVNTAVLAFQRKPEGTHIQVNKLKE
;
A
#
# COMPACT_ATOMS: atom_id res chain seq x y z
N MET A 1 19.40 27.12 21.40
CA MET A 1 18.65 28.05 20.52
C MET A 1 18.28 27.29 19.26
N PRO A 2 16.99 27.02 18.96
CA PRO A 2 16.59 26.49 17.68
C PRO A 2 15.94 27.62 16.86
N ALA A 3 16.64 28.09 15.83
CA ALA A 3 16.09 29.07 14.90
C ALA A 3 16.68 28.88 13.50
N GLU A 4 16.48 27.70 12.91
CA GLU A 4 16.67 27.48 11.47
C GLU A 4 15.52 26.64 10.89
N ALA A 5 14.29 27.14 11.07
CA ALA A 5 13.14 26.75 10.26
C ALA A 5 12.13 27.91 10.33
N PRO A 6 12.19 28.89 9.40
CA PRO A 6 11.08 29.05 8.47
C PRO A 6 11.39 29.78 7.14
N VAL A 7 12.58 29.63 6.54
CA VAL A 7 12.89 30.35 5.26
C VAL A 7 12.58 29.51 4.00
N ALA A 8 12.58 28.17 4.09
CA ALA A 8 12.28 27.30 2.94
C ALA A 8 10.76 27.18 2.63
N MET A 9 9.88 27.44 3.60
CA MET A 9 8.42 27.26 3.47
C MET A 9 7.71 28.42 2.75
N ALA A 10 8.37 29.56 2.55
CA ALA A 10 7.78 30.75 1.91
C ALA A 10 7.98 30.80 0.38
N ARG A 11 8.62 29.78 -0.24
CA ARG A 11 9.00 29.78 -1.65
C ARG A 11 7.96 29.19 -2.63
N LEU A 12 6.77 28.81 -2.17
CA LEU A 12 5.76 28.09 -2.99
C LEU A 12 4.57 28.95 -3.46
N ILE A 13 4.74 30.28 -3.56
CA ILE A 13 3.61 31.20 -3.78
C ILE A 13 3.33 31.52 -5.26
N TYR A 14 4.22 31.23 -6.21
CA TYR A 14 3.94 31.44 -7.63
C TYR A 14 4.53 30.32 -8.48
N ASP A 15 3.72 29.82 -9.41
CA ASP A 15 3.96 28.78 -10.41
C ASP A 15 3.99 27.32 -9.92
N LEU A 16 3.38 26.44 -10.73
CA LEU A 16 3.50 24.99 -10.70
C LEU A 16 4.93 24.52 -11.09
N GLN A 17 5.99 25.18 -10.56
CA GLN A 17 7.35 24.66 -10.52
C GLN A 17 7.42 23.30 -9.82
N VAL A 18 6.40 22.93 -9.03
CA VAL A 18 6.24 21.60 -8.44
C VAL A 18 6.25 20.51 -9.51
N LEU A 19 5.61 20.69 -10.67
CA LEU A 19 5.66 19.70 -11.76
C LEU A 19 7.06 19.59 -12.39
N ASN A 20 7.86 20.65 -12.28
CA ASN A 20 9.24 20.68 -12.77
C ASN A 20 10.27 20.18 -11.74
N LEU A 21 9.85 19.86 -10.50
CA LEU A 21 10.75 19.28 -9.52
C LEU A 21 11.21 17.90 -9.99
N PRO A 22 12.51 17.56 -9.84
CA PRO A 22 13.04 16.26 -10.26
C PRO A 22 12.27 15.07 -9.68
N GLN A 23 11.78 15.18 -8.44
CA GLN A 23 10.97 14.14 -7.78
C GLN A 23 9.63 13.87 -8.48
N ASN A 24 9.11 14.82 -9.27
CA ASN A 24 7.82 14.75 -9.94
C ASN A 24 7.96 14.49 -11.44
N CYS A 25 9.12 14.01 -11.89
CA CYS A 25 9.42 13.76 -13.30
C CYS A 25 8.53 12.70 -13.97
N LEU A 26 7.74 11.94 -13.20
CA LEU A 26 6.72 11.00 -13.69
C LEU A 26 5.29 11.34 -13.22
N GLY A 27 5.07 12.56 -12.76
CA GLY A 27 3.80 13.01 -12.17
C GLY A 27 3.91 13.19 -10.65
N LEU A 28 2.86 13.75 -10.06
CA LEU A 28 2.71 13.97 -8.62
C LEU A 28 2.36 12.68 -7.88
N SER A 29 2.43 12.68 -6.55
CA SER A 29 1.95 11.56 -5.74
C SER A 29 0.44 11.39 -5.87
N GLU A 30 -0.08 10.17 -5.64
CA GLU A 30 -1.53 9.92 -5.68
C GLU A 30 -2.32 10.86 -4.75
N THR A 31 -1.78 11.14 -3.56
CA THR A 31 -2.38 12.08 -2.61
C THR A 31 -2.51 13.47 -3.21
N GLU A 32 -1.45 14.00 -3.80
CA GLU A 32 -1.44 15.32 -4.42
C GLU A 32 -2.36 15.38 -5.64
N ILE A 33 -2.39 14.33 -6.47
CA ILE A 33 -3.29 14.23 -7.63
C ILE A 33 -4.75 14.32 -7.18
N ARG A 34 -5.16 13.54 -6.17
CA ARG A 34 -6.53 13.57 -5.66
C ARG A 34 -6.88 14.92 -5.02
N GLN A 35 -5.95 15.54 -4.28
CA GLN A 35 -6.16 16.87 -3.69
C GLN A 35 -6.31 17.96 -4.75
N LEU A 36 -5.45 17.95 -5.76
CA LEU A 36 -5.50 18.88 -6.89
C LEU A 36 -6.80 18.72 -7.66
N ALA A 37 -7.13 17.48 -8.05
CA ALA A 37 -8.35 17.18 -8.79
C ALA A 37 -9.60 17.62 -8.02
N SER A 38 -9.67 17.31 -6.72
CA SER A 38 -10.77 17.74 -5.85
C SER A 38 -10.87 19.26 -5.74
N GLY A 39 -9.76 19.94 -5.44
CA GLY A 39 -9.71 21.38 -5.23
C GLY A 39 -10.04 22.18 -6.49
N VAL A 40 -9.35 21.87 -7.60
CA VAL A 40 -9.54 22.56 -8.89
C VAL A 40 -10.90 22.21 -9.49
N GLY A 41 -11.32 20.95 -9.43
CA GLY A 41 -12.63 20.51 -9.91
C GLY A 41 -13.78 21.19 -9.16
N SER A 42 -13.68 21.30 -7.83
CA SER A 42 -14.65 22.03 -7.00
C SER A 42 -14.70 23.52 -7.37
N ALA A 43 -13.55 24.16 -7.56
CA ALA A 43 -13.46 25.56 -7.95
C ALA A 43 -14.09 25.84 -9.33
N ILE A 44 -13.82 24.99 -10.33
CA ILE A 44 -14.46 25.10 -11.66
C ILE A 44 -15.97 24.90 -11.57
N ASN A 45 -16.43 23.89 -10.84
CA ASN A 45 -17.86 23.65 -10.64
C ASN A 45 -18.55 24.86 -9.97
N TYR A 46 -17.89 25.47 -8.98
CA TYR A 46 -18.37 26.69 -8.34
C TYR A 46 -18.49 27.85 -9.33
N LEU A 47 -17.44 28.13 -10.11
CA LEU A 47 -17.47 29.20 -11.12
C LEU A 47 -18.63 28.99 -12.10
N HIS A 48 -18.82 27.77 -12.59
CA HIS A 48 -19.88 27.43 -13.55
C HIS A 48 -21.29 27.59 -12.98
N LYS A 49 -21.47 27.33 -11.67
CA LYS A 49 -22.74 27.59 -10.95
C LYS A 49 -23.02 29.09 -10.81
N GLN A 50 -21.97 29.91 -10.69
CA GLN A 50 -22.07 31.37 -10.71
C GLN A 50 -22.18 31.97 -12.12
N GLY A 51 -22.27 31.15 -13.17
CA GLY A 51 -22.29 31.62 -14.55
C GLY A 51 -20.94 32.13 -15.07
N ILE A 52 -19.87 31.96 -14.29
CA ILE A 52 -18.50 32.35 -14.64
C ILE A 52 -17.82 31.16 -15.33
N ARG A 53 -17.00 31.45 -16.34
CA ARG A 53 -16.20 30.47 -17.08
C ARG A 53 -14.75 30.91 -17.03
N HIS A 54 -13.83 30.00 -16.81
CA HIS A 54 -12.42 30.34 -16.63
C HIS A 54 -11.74 30.65 -17.97
N ARG A 55 -11.87 29.71 -18.91
CA ARG A 55 -11.38 29.71 -20.30
C ARG A 55 -9.86 29.68 -20.50
N ASP A 56 -9.07 30.06 -19.50
CA ASP A 56 -7.59 29.92 -19.54
C ASP A 56 -7.08 29.00 -18.42
N LEU A 57 -7.74 27.86 -18.20
CA LEU A 57 -7.33 26.95 -17.12
C LEU A 57 -6.06 26.20 -17.55
N LYS A 58 -4.99 26.39 -16.79
CA LYS A 58 -3.66 25.81 -17.03
C LYS A 58 -2.86 25.76 -15.73
N PRO A 59 -1.76 25.00 -15.67
CA PRO A 59 -0.94 24.91 -14.47
C PRO A 59 -0.53 26.27 -13.89
N GLU A 60 -0.16 27.24 -14.73
CA GLU A 60 0.27 28.57 -14.32
C GLU A 60 -0.82 29.36 -13.57
N ASN A 61 -2.10 29.03 -13.81
CA ASN A 61 -3.26 29.68 -13.19
C ASN A 61 -3.79 28.90 -11.96
N ILE A 62 -3.01 27.95 -11.43
CA ILE A 62 -3.33 27.20 -10.21
C ILE A 62 -2.24 27.44 -9.17
N VAL A 63 -2.60 28.10 -8.07
CA VAL A 63 -1.68 28.40 -6.96
C VAL A 63 -1.89 27.49 -5.76
N LEU A 64 -0.81 27.30 -5.01
CA LEU A 64 -0.77 26.47 -3.81
C LEU A 64 -0.78 27.36 -2.57
N LYS A 65 -1.67 27.06 -1.63
CA LYS A 65 -1.67 27.68 -0.30
C LYS A 65 -1.52 26.60 0.75
N TYR A 66 -0.47 26.68 1.57
CA TYR A 66 -0.33 25.83 2.74
C TYR A 66 -1.18 26.38 3.89
N MET A 67 -2.14 25.61 4.37
CA MET A 67 -2.96 25.95 5.56
C MET A 67 -3.15 24.69 6.41
N ASP A 68 -2.97 24.83 7.73
CA ASP A 68 -3.26 23.78 8.72
C ASP A 68 -2.65 22.41 8.38
N GLY A 69 -1.40 22.40 7.89
CA GLY A 69 -0.71 21.16 7.54
C GLY A 69 -1.08 20.57 6.17
N ARG A 70 -1.91 21.27 5.36
CA ARG A 70 -2.42 20.78 4.07
C ARG A 70 -2.16 21.77 2.94
N ILE A 71 -1.96 21.24 1.74
CA ILE A 71 -1.88 22.04 0.51
C ILE A 71 -3.31 22.25 -0.03
N ILE A 72 -3.66 23.50 -0.30
CA ILE A 72 -4.93 23.90 -0.89
C ILE A 72 -4.66 24.51 -2.25
N TYR A 73 -5.28 23.93 -3.28
CA TYR A 73 -5.19 24.39 -4.66
C TYR A 73 -6.25 25.46 -4.91
N LYS A 74 -5.85 26.60 -5.47
CA LYS A 74 -6.73 27.72 -5.80
C LYS A 74 -6.54 28.13 -7.25
N ILE A 75 -7.64 28.42 -7.93
CA ILE A 75 -7.62 28.98 -9.27
C ILE A 75 -7.46 30.50 -9.17
N ILE A 76 -6.59 31.06 -10.00
CA ILE A 76 -6.36 32.51 -10.14
C ILE A 76 -6.62 32.94 -11.59
N ASP A 77 -6.53 34.24 -11.84
CA ASP A 77 -6.66 34.86 -13.17
C ASP A 77 -7.98 34.58 -13.92
N LEU A 78 -9.04 35.27 -13.48
CA LEU A 78 -10.33 35.31 -14.17
C LEU A 78 -10.38 36.38 -15.29
N GLY A 79 -9.23 36.90 -15.74
CA GLY A 79 -9.14 38.02 -16.70
C GLY A 79 -9.77 37.73 -18.06
N TYR A 80 -9.77 36.46 -18.49
CA TYR A 80 -10.35 35.99 -19.76
C TYR A 80 -11.81 35.49 -19.64
N ALA A 81 -12.45 35.71 -18.49
CA ALA A 81 -13.80 35.22 -18.22
C ALA A 81 -14.89 35.86 -19.10
N LYS A 82 -14.60 36.95 -19.83
CA LYS A 82 -15.61 37.69 -20.61
C LYS A 82 -15.59 37.47 -22.13
N GLU A 83 -14.49 37.56 -22.88
CA GLU A 83 -14.51 37.33 -24.35
C GLU A 83 -13.14 36.89 -24.89
N TRP A 84 -13.12 35.94 -25.83
CA TRP A 84 -11.93 35.59 -26.61
C TRP A 84 -12.11 36.14 -28.03
N ASP A 85 -11.20 37.00 -28.46
CA ASP A 85 -11.04 37.35 -29.87
C ASP A 85 -10.05 36.35 -30.51
N MET A 86 -10.29 35.94 -31.75
CA MET A 86 -9.40 35.06 -32.52
C MET A 86 -7.99 35.66 -32.65
N ASN A 87 -7.86 36.99 -32.67
CA ASN A 87 -6.58 37.67 -32.65
C ASN A 87 -5.81 37.48 -31.32
N SER A 88 -6.51 37.25 -30.20
CA SER A 88 -5.89 36.96 -28.90
C SER A 88 -5.35 35.52 -28.82
N LEU A 89 -6.01 34.55 -29.47
CA LEU A 89 -5.56 33.15 -29.57
C LEU A 89 -4.25 33.02 -30.36
N CYS A 90 -4.09 33.78 -31.43
CA CYS A 90 -2.89 33.76 -32.26
C CYS A 90 -1.68 34.46 -31.61
N ASN A 91 -1.92 35.43 -30.72
CA ASN A 91 -0.86 36.20 -30.04
C ASN A 91 -0.35 35.55 -28.75
N SER A 92 -1.10 34.62 -28.13
CA SER A 92 -0.60 33.81 -27.02
C SER A 92 0.31 32.69 -27.56
N PHE A 93 1.59 33.02 -27.68
CA PHE A 93 2.66 32.19 -28.22
C PHE A 93 2.71 30.75 -27.64
N VAL A 94 3.29 29.85 -28.44
CA VAL A 94 3.53 28.42 -28.23
C VAL A 94 3.67 28.00 -26.76
N GLY A 95 2.66 27.31 -26.22
CA GLY A 95 2.64 26.75 -24.86
C GLY A 95 1.24 26.68 -24.27
N THR A 96 0.50 27.80 -24.27
CA THR A 96 -0.85 27.91 -23.71
C THR A 96 -1.90 27.17 -24.55
N ALA A 97 -1.74 27.15 -25.88
CA ALA A 97 -2.72 26.58 -26.81
C ALA A 97 -2.96 25.07 -26.62
N GLN A 98 -2.08 24.33 -25.94
CA GLN A 98 -2.25 22.88 -25.74
C GLN A 98 -3.21 22.52 -24.59
N TYR A 99 -3.58 23.48 -23.73
CA TYR A 99 -4.64 23.33 -22.73
C TYR A 99 -6.00 23.83 -23.23
N VAL A 100 -6.01 24.51 -24.38
CA VAL A 100 -7.20 25.10 -24.98
C VAL A 100 -8.02 24.01 -25.66
N ALA A 101 -9.33 24.04 -25.44
CA ALA A 101 -10.26 23.09 -26.02
C ALA A 101 -10.32 23.21 -27.56
N PRO A 102 -10.47 22.10 -28.30
CA PRO A 102 -10.39 22.11 -29.76
C PRO A 102 -11.42 23.04 -30.43
N GLU A 103 -12.60 23.18 -29.84
CA GLU A 103 -13.66 24.03 -30.37
C GLU A 103 -13.32 25.52 -30.33
N LEU A 104 -12.41 25.97 -29.46
CA LEU A 104 -11.94 27.38 -29.41
C LEU A 104 -11.14 27.77 -30.68
N PHE A 105 -10.62 26.79 -31.43
CA PHE A 105 -9.96 27.04 -32.72
C PHE A 105 -10.95 27.12 -33.88
N THR A 106 -12.20 26.73 -33.68
CA THR A 106 -13.25 26.74 -34.70
C THR A 106 -14.25 27.84 -34.37
N SER A 107 -14.54 28.75 -35.30
CA SER A 107 -15.45 29.90 -35.09
C SER A 107 -16.94 29.53 -34.90
N ARG A 108 -17.26 28.37 -34.33
CA ARG A 108 -18.62 27.89 -34.12
C ARG A 108 -19.15 28.33 -32.75
N PRO A 109 -20.46 28.59 -32.58
CA PRO A 109 -21.04 28.78 -31.26
C PRO A 109 -21.05 27.44 -30.50
N TYR A 110 -20.46 27.41 -29.30
CA TYR A 110 -20.48 26.25 -28.40
C TYR A 110 -20.70 26.68 -26.94
N SER A 111 -21.07 25.71 -26.09
CA SER A 111 -21.15 25.92 -24.65
C SER A 111 -19.76 26.13 -24.05
N SER A 112 -19.41 27.36 -23.68
CA SER A 112 -18.08 27.65 -23.15
C SER A 112 -17.80 27.08 -21.74
N LYS A 113 -18.74 26.34 -21.13
CA LYS A 113 -18.47 25.55 -19.91
C LYS A 113 -17.68 24.27 -20.21
N VAL A 114 -17.97 23.60 -21.32
CA VAL A 114 -17.28 22.33 -21.68
C VAL A 114 -15.84 22.55 -22.13
N ALA A 115 -15.47 23.79 -22.49
CA ALA A 115 -14.09 24.16 -22.75
C ALA A 115 -13.22 24.03 -21.49
N ASP A 116 -13.71 24.49 -20.33
CA ASP A 116 -13.00 24.35 -19.05
C ASP A 116 -12.83 22.87 -18.65
N TYR A 117 -13.71 21.97 -19.12
CA TYR A 117 -13.58 20.53 -18.86
C TYR A 117 -12.38 19.94 -19.59
N TRP A 118 -12.16 20.33 -20.85
CA TRP A 118 -10.98 19.92 -21.59
C TRP A 118 -9.71 20.37 -20.88
N SER A 119 -9.64 21.65 -20.56
CA SER A 119 -8.49 22.23 -19.85
C SER A 119 -8.23 21.54 -18.51
N LEU A 120 -9.27 21.26 -17.73
CA LEU A 120 -9.16 20.52 -16.48
C LEU A 120 -8.67 19.09 -16.70
N GLY A 121 -9.18 18.40 -17.72
CA GLY A 121 -8.72 17.06 -18.11
C GLY A 121 -7.24 17.04 -18.50
N VAL A 122 -6.78 18.03 -19.27
CA VAL A 122 -5.37 18.18 -19.66
C VAL A 122 -4.49 18.41 -18.44
N VAL A 123 -4.88 19.32 -17.54
CA VAL A 123 -4.16 19.60 -16.29
C VAL A 123 -4.05 18.35 -15.42
N VAL A 124 -5.16 17.66 -15.15
CA VAL A 124 -5.15 16.45 -14.31
C VAL A 124 -4.30 15.35 -14.95
N TYR A 125 -4.42 15.13 -16.27
CA TYR A 125 -3.59 14.17 -16.98
C TYR A 125 -2.08 14.49 -16.84
N GLU A 126 -1.71 15.76 -16.98
CA GLU A 126 -0.32 16.18 -16.86
C GLU A 126 0.19 16.03 -15.43
N CYS A 127 -0.63 16.34 -14.41
CA CYS A 127 -0.27 16.07 -13.02
C CYS A 127 -0.09 14.57 -12.73
N ILE A 128 -0.83 13.69 -13.40
CA ILE A 128 -0.67 12.23 -13.26
C ILE A 128 0.60 11.72 -13.93
N THR A 129 1.02 12.31 -15.05
CA THR A 129 2.02 11.70 -15.95
C THR A 129 3.25 12.55 -16.25
N ALA A 130 3.33 13.77 -15.72
CA ALA A 130 4.31 14.81 -16.03
C ALA A 130 4.44 15.13 -17.53
N SER A 131 3.40 14.84 -18.32
CA SER A 131 3.39 15.05 -19.76
C SER A 131 1.97 15.34 -20.22
N ARG A 132 1.79 16.25 -21.19
CA ARG A 132 0.46 16.52 -21.75
C ARG A 132 -0.12 15.30 -22.49
N PRO A 133 -1.47 15.15 -22.55
CA PRO A 133 -2.13 13.97 -23.11
C PRO A 133 -1.87 13.82 -24.60
N PHE A 134 -1.85 14.90 -25.37
CA PHE A 134 -1.83 14.83 -26.83
C PHE A 134 -0.63 15.58 -27.39
N LEU A 135 0.31 14.85 -28.02
CA LEU A 135 1.43 15.35 -28.82
C LEU A 135 2.07 16.65 -28.26
N PRO A 136 2.69 16.61 -27.06
CA PRO A 136 3.18 17.79 -26.34
C PRO A 136 4.18 18.65 -27.12
N ASP A 137 4.85 18.05 -28.10
CA ASP A 137 5.91 18.67 -28.91
C ASP A 137 5.41 19.15 -30.29
N ALA A 138 4.15 18.88 -30.65
CA ALA A 138 3.60 19.26 -31.94
C ALA A 138 3.25 20.75 -31.97
N GLY A 139 3.52 21.40 -33.11
CA GLY A 139 2.99 22.74 -33.39
C GLY A 139 1.46 22.71 -33.50
N LEU A 140 0.79 23.83 -33.24
CA LEU A 140 -0.67 23.89 -33.13
C LEU A 140 -1.42 23.30 -34.34
N VAL A 141 -0.99 23.62 -35.56
CA VAL A 141 -1.62 23.13 -36.81
C VAL A 141 -1.50 21.62 -36.92
N GLU A 142 -0.30 21.08 -36.66
CA GLU A 142 -0.04 19.65 -36.68
C GLU A 142 -0.82 18.93 -35.57
N TRP A 143 -0.80 19.48 -34.36
CA TRP A 143 -1.54 18.98 -33.21
C TRP A 143 -3.03 18.86 -33.54
N HIS A 144 -3.66 19.91 -34.07
CA HIS A 144 -5.07 19.88 -34.43
C HIS A 144 -5.37 18.84 -35.51
N ARG A 145 -4.52 18.76 -36.55
CA ARG A 145 -4.67 17.78 -37.65
C ARG A 145 -4.58 16.33 -37.16
N GLU A 146 -3.63 16.03 -36.28
CA GLU A 146 -3.45 14.65 -35.82
C GLU A 146 -4.43 14.28 -34.70
N VAL A 147 -4.63 15.15 -33.71
CA VAL A 147 -5.46 14.86 -32.52
C VAL A 147 -6.94 14.82 -32.87
N SER A 148 -7.40 15.54 -33.90
CA SER A 148 -8.79 15.45 -34.39
C SER A 148 -9.20 14.05 -34.87
N LYS A 149 -8.23 13.15 -35.13
CA LYS A 149 -8.47 11.76 -35.55
C LYS A 149 -8.75 10.81 -34.38
N LYS A 150 -8.65 11.28 -33.13
CA LYS A 150 -8.86 10.45 -31.93
C LYS A 150 -10.29 9.92 -31.83
N SER A 151 -10.47 8.75 -31.22
CA SER A 151 -11.78 8.28 -30.76
C SER A 151 -12.19 8.99 -29.46
N ASP A 152 -13.47 8.95 -29.09
CA ASP A 152 -13.94 9.52 -27.81
C ASP A 152 -13.35 8.83 -26.55
N GLU A 153 -12.79 7.62 -26.71
CA GLU A 153 -12.21 6.85 -25.62
C GLU A 153 -10.70 7.10 -25.44
N ASP A 154 -10.05 7.77 -26.39
CA ASP A 154 -8.60 8.00 -26.29
C ASP A 154 -8.28 9.15 -25.32
N ILE A 155 -7.41 8.91 -24.36
CA ILE A 155 -6.95 9.93 -23.40
C ILE A 155 -5.52 10.39 -23.68
N ARG A 156 -4.84 9.74 -24.63
CA ARG A 156 -3.43 10.00 -24.95
C ARG A 156 -3.12 9.79 -26.43
N ALA A 157 -2.24 10.63 -26.98
CA ALA A 157 -1.61 10.43 -28.29
C ALA A 157 -0.09 10.68 -28.22
N ARG A 158 0.71 9.80 -28.84
CA ARG A 158 2.18 9.92 -28.95
C ARG A 158 2.63 9.58 -30.37
N TYR A 159 3.70 10.22 -30.84
CA TYR A 159 4.35 9.79 -32.08
C TYR A 159 4.96 8.40 -31.91
N ASN A 160 4.91 7.61 -32.98
CA ASN A 160 5.66 6.37 -33.07
C ASN A 160 7.17 6.66 -32.96
N SER A 161 7.96 5.67 -32.54
CA SER A 161 9.42 5.82 -32.36
C SER A 161 10.15 6.22 -33.65
N ASP A 162 9.63 5.79 -34.79
CA ASP A 162 10.08 6.11 -36.15
C ASP A 162 9.45 7.40 -36.72
N LYS A 163 8.56 8.06 -35.96
CA LYS A 163 7.74 9.20 -36.37
C LYS A 163 6.86 8.95 -37.61
N SER A 164 6.60 7.70 -37.96
CA SER A 164 5.76 7.34 -39.13
C SER A 164 4.27 7.65 -38.94
N GLY A 165 3.85 7.89 -37.70
CA GLY A 165 2.46 8.17 -37.35
C GLY A 165 2.25 8.43 -35.87
N VAL A 166 0.98 8.41 -35.46
CA VAL A 166 0.53 8.68 -34.09
C VAL A 166 -0.20 7.47 -33.53
N THR A 167 0.21 7.04 -32.35
CA THR A 167 -0.48 6.00 -31.57
C THR A 167 -1.40 6.65 -30.54
N PHE A 168 -2.66 6.25 -30.53
CA PHE A 168 -3.65 6.63 -29.54
C PHE A 168 -3.80 5.56 -28.45
N SER A 169 -4.19 5.97 -27.24
CA SER A 169 -4.38 5.07 -26.11
C SER A 169 -5.50 5.55 -25.20
N GLN A 170 -6.30 4.59 -24.73
CA GLN A 170 -7.36 4.76 -23.74
C GLN A 170 -6.84 4.62 -22.30
N LYS A 171 -5.59 4.15 -22.14
CA LYS A 171 -4.93 3.91 -20.86
C LYS A 171 -3.85 4.93 -20.54
N LEU A 172 -3.66 5.17 -19.25
CA LEU A 172 -2.54 5.93 -18.71
C LEU A 172 -1.22 5.18 -18.97
N PRO A 173 -0.08 5.88 -19.09
CA PRO A 173 1.23 5.23 -19.09
C PRO A 173 1.43 4.42 -17.81
N SER A 174 2.10 3.27 -17.90
CA SER A 174 2.50 2.48 -16.72
C SER A 174 3.44 3.24 -15.77
N SER A 175 4.14 4.26 -16.28
CA SER A 175 4.95 5.21 -15.51
C SER A 175 4.05 6.31 -14.94
N ASN A 176 3.39 6.04 -13.81
CA ASN A 176 2.67 7.01 -13.01
C ASN A 176 2.63 6.56 -11.54
N GLN A 177 2.24 7.44 -10.61
CA GLN A 177 2.24 7.15 -9.17
C GLN A 177 0.90 6.68 -8.59
N LEU A 178 -0.14 6.50 -9.43
CA LEU A 178 -1.45 6.02 -8.98
C LEU A 178 -1.43 4.51 -8.77
N CYS A 179 -2.12 4.05 -7.73
CA CYS A 179 -2.46 2.64 -7.64
C CYS A 179 -3.45 2.25 -8.74
N LYS A 180 -3.40 0.97 -9.15
CA LYS A 180 -4.14 0.47 -10.31
C LYS A 180 -5.64 0.79 -10.28
N PRO A 181 -6.38 0.55 -9.17
CA PRO A 181 -7.81 0.86 -9.14
C PRO A 181 -8.10 2.34 -9.36
N VAL A 182 -7.27 3.23 -8.79
CA VAL A 182 -7.45 4.68 -8.90
C VAL A 182 -7.11 5.17 -10.30
N ALA A 183 -6.06 4.61 -10.90
CA ALA A 183 -5.72 4.85 -12.30
C ALA A 183 -6.90 4.50 -13.22
N GLU A 184 -7.54 3.34 -13.05
CA GLU A 184 -8.68 2.91 -13.87
C GLU A 184 -9.89 3.87 -13.76
N HIS A 185 -10.16 4.39 -12.57
CA HIS A 185 -11.23 5.39 -12.41
C HIS A 185 -10.85 6.74 -13.03
N PHE A 186 -9.59 7.18 -12.89
CA PHE A 186 -9.11 8.38 -13.56
C PHE A 186 -9.10 8.21 -15.09
N GLU A 187 -8.76 7.04 -15.63
CA GLU A 187 -8.85 6.75 -17.07
C GLU A 187 -10.29 6.92 -17.57
N TYR A 188 -11.28 6.41 -16.85
CA TYR A 188 -12.68 6.64 -17.18
C TYR A 188 -13.07 8.12 -17.12
N TRP A 189 -12.69 8.81 -16.05
CA TRP A 189 -13.00 10.22 -15.92
C TRP A 189 -12.32 11.08 -17.00
N LEU A 190 -11.05 10.81 -17.31
CA LEU A 190 -10.30 11.49 -18.36
C LEU A 190 -10.92 11.30 -19.74
N ARG A 191 -11.49 10.11 -20.02
CA ARG A 191 -12.26 9.88 -21.26
C ARG A 191 -13.43 10.85 -21.38
N LEU A 192 -14.16 11.11 -20.30
CA LEU A 192 -15.25 12.08 -20.30
C LEU A 192 -14.76 13.52 -20.54
N MET A 193 -13.62 13.89 -19.93
CA MET A 193 -13.10 15.25 -19.97
C MET A 193 -12.38 15.59 -21.28
N LEU A 194 -11.73 14.59 -21.91
CA LEU A 194 -10.90 14.75 -23.10
C LEU A 194 -11.59 14.30 -24.40
N ARG A 195 -12.94 14.26 -24.42
CA ARG A 195 -13.69 14.04 -25.67
C ARG A 195 -13.48 15.21 -26.62
N TRP A 196 -13.31 14.88 -27.90
CA TRP A 196 -13.15 15.90 -28.93
C TRP A 196 -14.45 16.69 -29.13
N ASP A 197 -15.59 15.99 -29.22
CA ASP A 197 -16.90 16.62 -29.39
C ASP A 197 -17.33 17.39 -28.12
N PRO A 198 -17.54 18.71 -28.19
CA PRO A 198 -18.00 19.51 -27.05
C PRO A 198 -19.38 19.09 -26.53
N ASN A 199 -20.25 18.47 -27.35
CA ASN A 199 -21.60 18.11 -26.92
C ASN A 199 -21.64 16.87 -26.01
N THR A 200 -20.67 15.96 -26.18
CA THR A 200 -20.59 14.72 -25.39
C THR A 200 -19.58 14.81 -24.24
N ARG A 201 -18.75 15.86 -24.20
CA ARG A 201 -17.74 16.11 -23.18
C ARG A 201 -18.36 16.37 -21.81
N GLY A 202 -17.80 15.74 -20.77
CA GLY A 202 -18.32 15.79 -19.40
C GLY A 202 -19.42 14.75 -19.11
N GLY A 203 -19.82 13.94 -20.10
CA GLY A 203 -20.81 12.89 -19.96
C GLY A 203 -22.27 13.38 -19.90
N SER A 204 -23.21 12.45 -19.81
CA SER A 204 -24.64 12.78 -19.72
C SER A 204 -24.94 13.58 -18.45
N ARG A 205 -25.59 14.74 -18.58
CA ARG A 205 -25.94 15.66 -17.47
C ARG A 205 -24.75 16.17 -16.65
N PHE A 206 -23.55 16.26 -17.20
CA PHE A 206 -22.36 16.81 -16.51
C PHE A 206 -21.95 16.04 -15.23
N ASN A 207 -22.16 14.72 -15.22
CA ASN A 207 -21.82 13.83 -14.11
C ASN A 207 -20.28 13.74 -13.85
N CYS A 208 -19.43 14.40 -14.65
CA CYS A 208 -17.98 14.37 -14.48
C CYS A 208 -17.49 14.87 -13.11
N PHE A 209 -18.16 15.85 -12.48
CA PHE A 209 -17.75 16.33 -11.15
C PHE A 209 -18.14 15.37 -10.02
N GLU A 210 -19.29 14.70 -10.12
CA GLU A 210 -19.69 13.66 -9.16
C GLU A 210 -18.76 12.45 -9.25
N HIS A 211 -18.39 12.02 -10.47
CA HIS A 211 -17.39 10.98 -10.66
C HIS A 211 -16.03 11.39 -10.06
N LEU A 212 -15.60 12.63 -10.24
CA LEU A 212 -14.35 13.13 -9.65
C LEU A 212 -14.40 13.06 -8.12
N GLU A 213 -15.51 13.47 -7.52
CA GLU A 213 -15.72 13.38 -6.08
C GLU A 213 -15.68 11.94 -5.58
N GLN A 214 -16.28 11.00 -6.31
CA GLN A 214 -16.20 9.56 -6.00
C GLN A 214 -14.74 9.07 -6.02
N ILE A 215 -13.97 9.42 -7.05
CA ILE A 215 -12.55 9.06 -7.18
C ILE A 215 -11.75 9.58 -5.98
N CYS A 216 -11.92 10.85 -5.64
CA CYS A 216 -11.23 11.48 -4.52
C CYS A 216 -11.59 10.80 -3.18
N ASN A 217 -12.82 10.31 -3.03
CA ASN A 217 -13.32 9.66 -1.82
C ASN A 217 -13.06 8.13 -1.75
N LEU A 218 -12.53 7.52 -2.81
CA LEU A 218 -12.21 6.09 -2.84
C LEU A 218 -11.33 5.69 -1.65
N LYS A 219 -11.76 4.66 -0.92
CA LYS A 219 -11.00 4.05 0.17
C LYS A 219 -10.17 2.92 -0.39
N VAL A 220 -8.86 3.00 -0.19
CA VAL A 220 -7.92 2.02 -0.72
C VAL A 220 -7.17 1.40 0.45
N LEU A 221 -7.12 0.07 0.46
CA LEU A 221 -6.29 -0.72 1.35
C LEU A 221 -5.06 -1.18 0.58
N ILE A 222 -3.87 -0.89 1.13
CA ILE A 222 -2.59 -1.30 0.56
C ILE A 222 -2.01 -2.39 1.45
N ILE A 223 -1.75 -3.56 0.85
CA ILE A 223 -1.18 -4.72 1.53
C ILE A 223 0.14 -5.08 0.87
N LEU A 224 1.23 -5.15 1.65
CA LEU A 224 2.47 -5.74 1.17
C LEU A 224 2.40 -7.26 1.31
N GLN A 225 2.49 -7.97 0.20
CA GLN A 225 2.73 -9.41 0.21
C GLN A 225 4.23 -9.66 0.28
N VAL A 226 4.67 -10.20 1.42
CA VAL A 226 6.09 -10.24 1.81
C VAL A 226 6.88 -11.21 0.93
N GLU A 227 6.30 -12.37 0.58
CA GLU A 227 6.97 -13.41 -0.20
C GLU A 227 7.38 -12.94 -1.62
N LYS A 228 6.50 -12.27 -2.39
CA LYS A 228 6.88 -11.74 -3.73
C LYS A 228 7.39 -10.30 -3.70
N ASN A 229 7.52 -9.71 -2.51
CA ASN A 229 7.92 -8.32 -2.30
C ASN A 229 7.12 -7.33 -3.18
N CYS A 230 5.79 -7.42 -3.11
CA CYS A 230 4.90 -6.62 -3.96
C CYS A 230 3.71 -6.03 -3.18
N LEU A 231 3.29 -4.85 -3.61
CA LEU A 231 2.17 -4.12 -3.01
C LEU A 231 0.90 -4.39 -3.81
N PHE A 232 -0.12 -4.90 -3.13
CA PHE A 232 -1.47 -5.05 -3.65
C PHE A 232 -2.36 -3.93 -3.13
N THR A 233 -3.23 -3.41 -4.00
CA THR A 233 -4.14 -2.31 -3.66
C THR A 233 -5.58 -2.72 -3.92
N TYR A 234 -6.42 -2.61 -2.90
CA TYR A 234 -7.83 -3.02 -2.93
C TYR A 234 -8.73 -1.82 -2.70
N CYS A 235 -9.70 -1.60 -3.59
CA CYS A 235 -10.76 -0.62 -3.37
C CYS A 235 -11.81 -1.22 -2.43
N LEU A 236 -12.03 -0.55 -1.29
CA LEU A 236 -12.97 -1.00 -0.28
C LEU A 236 -14.31 -0.28 -0.41
N LYS A 237 -15.38 -1.05 -0.26
CA LYS A 237 -16.74 -0.57 0.00
C LYS A 237 -16.93 -0.33 1.49
N LYS A 238 -18.03 0.34 1.84
CA LYS A 238 -18.34 0.71 3.22
C LYS A 238 -18.46 -0.50 4.17
N ASP A 239 -18.97 -1.60 3.65
CA ASP A 239 -19.32 -2.78 4.43
C ASP A 239 -18.32 -3.94 4.24
N ASP A 240 -17.20 -3.71 3.54
CA ASP A 240 -16.21 -4.76 3.31
C ASP A 240 -15.52 -5.16 4.62
N SER A 241 -15.49 -6.47 4.89
CA SER A 241 -14.77 -7.09 6.01
C SER A 241 -13.37 -7.53 5.60
N ILE A 242 -12.51 -7.85 6.56
CA ILE A 242 -11.21 -8.49 6.27
C ILE A 242 -11.39 -9.83 5.56
N ARG A 243 -12.47 -10.57 5.83
CA ARG A 243 -12.84 -11.79 5.09
C ARG A 243 -13.09 -11.53 3.60
N ASP A 244 -13.73 -10.42 3.24
CA ASP A 244 -13.94 -10.07 1.84
C ASP A 244 -12.62 -9.71 1.14
N VAL A 245 -11.72 -9.03 1.88
CA VAL A 245 -10.35 -8.77 1.40
C VAL A 245 -9.57 -10.08 1.22
N SER A 246 -9.69 -11.05 2.14
CA SER A 246 -9.05 -12.37 2.07
C SER A 246 -9.43 -13.13 0.78
N LYS A 247 -10.70 -13.09 0.39
CA LYS A 247 -11.18 -13.65 -0.89
C LYS A 247 -10.58 -12.94 -2.10
N LEU A 248 -10.46 -11.62 -2.04
CA LEU A 248 -9.83 -10.82 -3.11
C LEU A 248 -8.33 -11.15 -3.21
N ILE A 249 -7.63 -11.32 -2.09
CA ILE A 249 -6.23 -11.75 -2.04
C ILE A 249 -6.09 -13.11 -2.73
N PHE A 250 -6.92 -14.09 -2.39
CA PHE A 250 -6.89 -15.40 -3.03
C PHE A 250 -7.02 -15.30 -4.55
N SER A 251 -7.98 -14.49 -5.05
CA SER A 251 -8.19 -14.31 -6.49
C SER A 251 -7.03 -13.66 -7.26
N GLN A 252 -6.12 -12.95 -6.56
CA GLN A 252 -5.00 -12.24 -7.17
C GLN A 252 -3.63 -12.88 -6.92
N THR A 253 -3.51 -13.71 -5.88
CA THR A 253 -2.21 -14.22 -5.40
C THR A 253 -2.13 -15.74 -5.38
N ASP A 254 -3.26 -16.43 -5.51
CA ASP A 254 -3.42 -17.88 -5.34
C ASP A 254 -3.03 -18.38 -3.93
N ILE A 255 -2.98 -17.51 -2.92
CA ILE A 255 -2.73 -17.88 -1.52
C ILE A 255 -4.05 -18.24 -0.84
N PRO A 256 -4.30 -19.51 -0.48
CA PRO A 256 -5.54 -19.93 0.17
C PRO A 256 -5.80 -19.19 1.47
N GLU A 257 -7.07 -18.93 1.81
CA GLU A 257 -7.44 -18.13 2.99
C GLU A 257 -6.87 -18.69 4.30
N GLU A 258 -6.74 -20.01 4.42
CA GLU A 258 -6.14 -20.71 5.56
C GLU A 258 -4.61 -20.48 5.70
N GLU A 259 -3.93 -20.18 4.60
CA GLU A 259 -2.51 -19.85 4.56
C GLU A 259 -2.25 -18.35 4.72
N GLN A 260 -3.29 -17.50 4.65
CA GLN A 260 -3.14 -16.06 4.77
C GLN A 260 -2.92 -15.65 6.24
N PHE A 261 -1.72 -15.13 6.51
CA PHE A 261 -1.36 -14.52 7.79
C PHE A 261 -1.26 -13.01 7.63
N ILE A 262 -2.39 -12.34 7.86
CA ILE A 262 -2.54 -10.89 7.70
C ILE A 262 -2.35 -10.19 9.04
N VAL A 263 -1.40 -9.25 9.11
CA VAL A 263 -1.07 -8.50 10.33
C VAL A 263 -1.00 -6.99 10.09
N ASP A 264 -1.31 -6.20 11.10
CA ASP A 264 -1.11 -4.75 11.07
C ASP A 264 0.35 -4.35 11.39
N ALA A 265 0.62 -3.05 11.34
CA ALA A 265 1.94 -2.50 11.69
C ALA A 265 2.35 -2.62 13.15
N ALA A 266 1.42 -2.96 14.05
CA ALA A 266 1.69 -3.24 15.46
C ALA A 266 1.92 -4.75 15.72
N GLY A 267 1.81 -5.59 14.70
CA GLY A 267 1.99 -7.03 14.80
C GLY A 267 0.74 -7.79 15.28
N PHE A 268 -0.43 -7.15 15.28
CA PHE A 268 -1.68 -7.85 15.58
C PHE A 268 -2.22 -8.53 14.34
N ARG A 269 -2.61 -9.80 14.47
CA ARG A 269 -3.33 -10.52 13.42
C ARG A 269 -4.71 -9.90 13.25
N LEU A 270 -5.10 -9.66 12.01
CA LEU A 270 -6.41 -9.08 11.72
C LEU A 270 -7.52 -10.12 11.92
N ASP A 271 -8.59 -9.70 12.58
CA ASP A 271 -9.80 -10.50 12.73
C ASP A 271 -10.58 -10.50 11.40
N PRO A 272 -10.98 -11.66 10.85
CA PRO A 272 -11.78 -11.75 9.62
C PRO A 272 -13.07 -10.93 9.64
N ASP A 273 -13.67 -10.74 10.82
CA ASP A 273 -14.96 -10.05 10.97
C ASP A 273 -14.81 -8.54 11.23
N GLU A 274 -13.58 -8.04 11.39
CA GLU A 274 -13.36 -6.60 11.52
C GLU A 274 -13.61 -5.84 10.20
N PRO A 275 -14.12 -4.60 10.27
CA PRO A 275 -14.27 -3.75 9.08
C PRO A 275 -12.93 -3.40 8.45
N ALA A 276 -12.75 -3.70 7.15
CA ALA A 276 -11.50 -3.47 6.44
C ALA A 276 -11.12 -1.98 6.36
N LEU A 277 -12.11 -1.08 6.39
CA LEU A 277 -11.91 0.37 6.39
C LEU A 277 -11.06 0.89 7.56
N LYS A 278 -11.00 0.19 8.69
CA LYS A 278 -10.15 0.52 9.84
C LYS A 278 -8.66 0.57 9.47
N PHE A 279 -8.29 -0.18 8.44
CA PHE A 279 -6.91 -0.37 8.00
C PHE A 279 -6.57 0.40 6.72
N CYS A 280 -7.50 1.21 6.19
CA CYS A 280 -7.19 2.10 5.10
C CYS A 280 -6.04 3.03 5.47
N SER A 281 -5.06 3.13 4.58
CA SER A 281 -4.05 4.16 4.67
C SER A 281 -4.76 5.52 4.63
N ASN A 282 -4.46 6.39 5.60
CA ASN A 282 -4.96 7.77 5.56
C ASN A 282 -4.61 8.34 4.17
N PRO A 283 -5.53 8.99 3.44
CA PRO A 283 -5.25 9.55 2.12
C PRO A 283 -4.03 10.49 2.10
N PHE A 284 -3.58 10.98 3.26
CA PHE A 284 -2.42 11.86 3.44
C PHE A 284 -1.19 11.19 4.08
N SER A 285 -1.19 9.87 4.30
CA SER A 285 -0.08 9.14 4.92
C SER A 285 0.51 8.12 3.94
N GLU A 286 1.81 8.28 3.62
CA GLU A 286 2.57 7.33 2.80
C GLU A 286 2.93 6.02 3.50
N LYS A 287 2.41 5.76 4.71
CA LYS A 287 2.69 4.54 5.48
C LYS A 287 1.60 3.47 5.23
N PRO A 288 1.90 2.37 4.52
CA PRO A 288 1.09 1.16 4.51
C PRO A 288 0.96 0.54 5.90
N THR A 289 -0.16 -0.15 6.06
CA THR A 289 -0.85 -0.36 7.34
C THR A 289 -1.03 -1.85 7.65
N VAL A 290 -0.83 -2.73 6.66
CA VAL A 290 -1.12 -4.17 6.71
C VAL A 290 -0.11 -4.98 5.87
N PHE A 291 0.28 -6.13 6.38
CA PHE A 291 1.24 -7.06 5.79
C PHE A 291 0.63 -8.45 5.64
N LEU A 292 0.88 -9.10 4.51
CA LEU A 292 0.47 -10.48 4.23
C LEU A 292 1.69 -11.39 4.20
N PHE A 293 1.69 -12.36 5.11
CA PHE A 293 2.62 -13.49 5.15
C PHE A 293 1.88 -14.77 4.74
N ARG A 294 2.63 -15.72 4.18
CA ARG A 294 2.11 -17.05 3.88
C ARG A 294 2.51 -18.00 4.99
N ASN A 295 1.51 -18.59 5.66
CA ASN A 295 1.74 -19.58 6.71
C ASN A 295 2.33 -20.85 6.10
N GLY A 296 3.32 -21.46 6.77
CA GLY A 296 3.99 -22.68 6.29
C GLY A 296 5.16 -22.45 5.31
N LEU A 297 5.43 -21.21 4.90
CA LEU A 297 6.62 -20.88 4.11
C LEU A 297 7.83 -20.71 5.05
N MET A 298 8.82 -21.60 4.96
CA MET A 298 10.00 -21.60 5.83
C MET A 298 11.12 -20.67 5.35
N GLU A 299 11.25 -20.47 4.03
CA GLU A 299 12.27 -19.62 3.43
C GLU A 299 11.65 -18.72 2.36
N ILE A 300 12.06 -17.45 2.34
CA ILE A 300 11.71 -16.50 1.28
C ILE A 300 12.89 -16.45 0.32
N HIS A 301 12.71 -16.93 -0.90
CA HIS A 301 13.76 -16.90 -1.92
C HIS A 301 14.03 -15.48 -2.42
N GLU A 302 15.28 -15.21 -2.78
CA GLU A 302 15.69 -13.94 -3.38
C GLU A 302 14.98 -13.71 -4.72
N ARG A 303 14.68 -12.44 -5.01
CA ARG A 303 14.03 -12.05 -6.25
C ARG A 303 15.01 -12.15 -7.42
N GLU A 304 14.83 -13.15 -8.29
CA GLU A 304 15.75 -13.39 -9.41
C GLU A 304 15.64 -12.37 -10.56
N ASN A 305 14.48 -11.72 -10.73
CA ASN A 305 14.23 -10.82 -11.86
C ASN A 305 13.69 -9.45 -11.43
N TYR A 306 14.46 -8.41 -11.73
CA TYR A 306 14.02 -7.02 -11.64
C TYR A 306 13.44 -6.59 -12.98
N ASN A 307 12.13 -6.33 -13.03
CA ASN A 307 11.46 -5.83 -14.23
C ASN A 307 11.81 -4.34 -14.45
N LEU A 308 12.98 -4.09 -15.03
CA LEU A 308 13.44 -2.75 -15.39
C LEU A 308 12.60 -2.17 -16.55
N PRO A 309 12.24 -0.86 -16.51
CA PRO A 309 11.65 -0.18 -17.65
C PRO A 309 12.54 -0.30 -18.89
N SER A 310 11.96 -0.30 -20.10
CA SER A 310 12.73 -0.62 -21.32
C SER A 310 13.92 0.30 -21.53
N ASN A 311 13.76 1.63 -21.36
CA ASN A 311 14.86 2.57 -21.56
C ASN A 311 15.95 2.40 -20.51
N VAL A 312 15.57 2.12 -19.25
CA VAL A 312 16.50 1.83 -18.17
C VAL A 312 17.30 0.56 -18.48
N ASN A 313 16.62 -0.51 -18.92
CA ASN A 313 17.25 -1.75 -19.33
C ASN A 313 18.22 -1.54 -20.51
N THR A 314 17.85 -0.70 -21.49
CA THR A 314 18.73 -0.34 -22.61
C THR A 314 19.98 0.39 -22.13
N ILE A 315 19.85 1.38 -21.24
CA ILE A 315 21.01 2.09 -20.67
C ILE A 315 21.90 1.17 -19.83
N VAL A 316 21.30 0.29 -19.01
CA VAL A 316 22.05 -0.66 -18.18
C VAL A 316 22.83 -1.65 -19.05
N LYS A 317 22.22 -2.15 -20.13
CA LYS A 317 22.89 -3.06 -21.08
C LYS A 317 23.93 -2.37 -21.95
N GLN A 318 23.70 -1.10 -22.31
CA GLN A 318 24.57 -0.31 -23.18
C GLN A 318 24.72 1.13 -22.64
N PRO A 319 25.65 1.37 -21.69
CA PRO A 319 25.78 2.68 -21.04
C PRO A 319 26.18 3.82 -21.96
N THR A 320 26.76 3.51 -23.13
CA THR A 320 27.23 4.49 -24.13
C THR A 320 26.19 4.83 -25.19
N VAL A 321 24.97 4.27 -25.10
CA VAL A 321 23.91 4.48 -26.10
C VAL A 321 23.40 5.93 -26.08
N PHE A 322 23.39 6.60 -27.24
CA PHE A 322 22.86 7.96 -27.35
C PHE A 322 21.37 7.95 -27.68
N LEU A 323 20.52 8.25 -26.69
CA LEU A 323 19.06 8.34 -26.84
C LEU A 323 18.54 9.74 -27.23
N GLY A 324 19.44 10.70 -27.48
CA GLY A 324 19.10 12.12 -27.64
C GLY A 324 18.60 12.78 -26.33
N PRO A 325 18.49 14.12 -26.27
CA PRO A 325 18.19 14.82 -25.01
C PRO A 325 16.87 14.40 -24.34
N LYS A 326 15.81 14.19 -25.13
CA LYS A 326 14.49 13.77 -24.62
C LYS A 326 14.48 12.32 -24.15
N GLY A 327 15.14 11.43 -24.90
CA GLY A 327 15.28 10.02 -24.53
C GLY A 327 16.06 9.85 -23.24
N HIS A 328 17.17 10.58 -23.07
CA HIS A 328 17.92 10.60 -21.81
C HIS A 328 17.09 11.13 -20.65
N ARG A 329 16.41 12.29 -20.82
CA ARG A 329 15.55 12.85 -19.75
C ARG A 329 14.52 11.83 -19.28
N LYS A 330 13.86 11.14 -20.21
CA LYS A 330 12.86 10.11 -19.90
C LYS A 330 13.48 8.90 -19.21
N ALA A 331 14.62 8.41 -19.70
CA ALA A 331 15.28 7.26 -19.12
C ALA A 331 15.78 7.53 -17.69
N TRP A 332 16.37 8.71 -17.44
CA TRP A 332 16.76 9.13 -16.09
C TRP A 332 15.55 9.28 -15.16
N ALA A 333 14.43 9.84 -15.65
CA ALA A 333 13.18 9.91 -14.88
C ALA A 333 12.64 8.51 -14.51
N GLU A 334 12.64 7.57 -15.46
CA GLU A 334 12.25 6.17 -15.22
C GLU A 334 13.19 5.48 -14.22
N THR A 335 14.50 5.76 -14.27
CA THR A 335 15.49 5.25 -13.31
C THR A 335 15.22 5.77 -11.91
N VAL A 336 15.07 7.09 -11.73
CA VAL A 336 14.81 7.71 -10.42
C VAL A 336 13.53 7.16 -9.80
N TYR A 337 12.47 7.01 -10.60
CA TYR A 337 11.24 6.41 -10.15
C TYR A 337 11.38 4.96 -9.73
N TRP A 338 12.09 4.15 -10.53
CA TRP A 338 12.34 2.76 -10.20
C TRP A 338 13.04 2.64 -8.85
N PHE A 339 14.12 3.42 -8.63
CA PHE A 339 14.81 3.45 -7.34
C PHE A 339 13.91 3.94 -6.20
N THR A 340 13.13 5.00 -6.42
CA THR A 340 12.21 5.52 -5.38
C THR A 340 11.16 4.47 -5.00
N LYS A 341 10.63 3.75 -5.99
CA LYS A 341 9.68 2.66 -5.77
C LYS A 341 10.30 1.49 -5.01
N GLU A 342 11.48 1.03 -5.41
CA GLU A 342 12.19 -0.06 -4.73
C GLU A 342 12.60 0.35 -3.30
N THR A 343 13.08 1.58 -3.08
CA THR A 343 13.37 2.10 -1.74
C THR A 343 12.13 2.16 -0.88
N LYS A 344 10.97 2.54 -1.44
CA LYS A 344 9.68 2.51 -0.72
C LYS A 344 9.30 1.09 -0.31
N ILE A 345 9.39 0.14 -1.24
CA ILE A 345 9.10 -1.28 -0.99
C ILE A 345 10.05 -1.84 0.08
N TYR A 346 11.35 -1.56 -0.01
CA TYR A 346 12.33 -1.97 0.98
C TYR A 346 12.03 -1.41 2.37
N HIS A 347 11.61 -0.14 2.46
CA HIS A 347 11.16 0.42 3.72
C HIS A 347 9.92 -0.32 4.28
N GLN A 348 8.99 -0.74 3.41
CA GLN A 348 7.84 -1.55 3.82
C GLN A 348 8.23 -2.94 4.31
N LEU A 349 9.22 -3.58 3.69
CA LEU A 349 9.73 -4.87 4.15
C LEU A 349 10.30 -4.78 5.57
N ILE A 350 11.02 -3.71 5.90
CA ILE A 350 11.53 -3.49 7.27
C ILE A 350 10.39 -3.35 8.27
N LEU A 351 9.33 -2.62 7.90
CA LEU A 351 8.14 -2.49 8.74
C LEU A 351 7.41 -3.83 8.88
N ALA A 352 7.33 -4.62 7.81
CA ALA A 352 6.75 -5.97 7.84
C ALA A 352 7.54 -6.89 8.78
N HIS A 353 8.87 -6.88 8.66
CA HIS A 353 9.75 -7.65 9.53
C HIS A 353 9.55 -7.27 11.00
N ARG A 354 9.46 -5.96 11.29
CA ARG A 354 9.14 -5.46 12.63
C ARG A 354 7.77 -5.92 13.11
N ALA A 355 6.74 -5.90 12.27
CA ALA A 355 5.40 -6.38 12.61
C ALA A 355 5.40 -7.88 12.94
N ALA A 356 6.09 -8.69 12.14
CA ALA A 356 6.28 -10.12 12.42
C ALA A 356 7.01 -10.37 13.74
N LEU A 357 8.07 -9.60 14.03
CA LEU A 357 8.79 -9.67 15.29
C LEU A 357 7.90 -9.30 16.48
N LEU A 358 7.11 -8.24 16.37
CA LEU A 358 6.15 -7.84 17.41
C LEU A 358 5.10 -8.93 17.64
N ASN A 359 4.58 -9.53 16.58
CA ASN A 359 3.65 -10.65 16.67
C ASN A 359 4.27 -11.83 17.43
N MET A 360 5.48 -12.25 17.03
CA MET A 360 6.23 -13.32 17.68
C MET A 360 6.49 -13.02 19.16
N MET A 361 6.83 -11.78 19.51
CA MET A 361 7.04 -11.37 20.91
C MET A 361 5.76 -11.45 21.75
N GLN A 362 4.62 -11.08 21.17
CA GLN A 362 3.32 -11.19 21.84
C GLN A 362 2.96 -12.65 22.11
N ASP A 363 3.16 -13.53 21.13
CA ASP A 363 2.88 -14.96 21.29
C ASP A 363 3.87 -15.65 22.24
N ASN A 364 5.15 -15.28 22.19
CA ASN A 364 6.14 -15.72 23.18
C ASN A 364 5.74 -15.28 24.60
N SER A 365 5.25 -14.06 24.77
CA SER A 365 4.75 -13.58 26.07
C SER A 365 3.55 -14.39 26.57
N LYS A 366 2.64 -14.80 25.68
CA LYS A 366 1.51 -15.71 26.03
C LYS A 366 2.04 -17.10 26.41
N LEU A 367 2.99 -17.63 25.65
CA LEU A 367 3.61 -18.94 25.89
C LEU A 367 4.30 -18.99 27.24
N ILE A 368 5.08 -17.97 27.60
CA ILE A 368 5.74 -17.85 28.91
C ILE A 368 4.71 -17.82 30.04
N ARG A 369 3.58 -17.10 29.89
CA ARG A 369 2.52 -17.10 30.91
C ARG A 369 1.91 -18.49 31.11
N GLN A 370 1.71 -19.25 30.03
CA GLN A 370 1.23 -20.63 30.13
C GLN A 370 2.27 -21.56 30.73
N LYS A 371 3.54 -21.39 30.38
CA LYS A 371 4.69 -22.09 30.97
C LYS A 371 4.74 -21.90 32.48
N SER A 372 4.64 -20.67 32.98
CA SER A 372 4.63 -20.41 34.43
C SER A 372 3.45 -21.05 35.15
N LYS A 373 2.26 -21.11 34.52
CA LYS A 373 1.12 -21.85 35.08
C LYS A 373 1.39 -23.35 35.14
N MET A 374 1.96 -23.91 34.07
CA MET A 374 2.32 -25.32 33.99
C MET A 374 3.40 -25.70 35.00
N GLU A 375 4.41 -24.85 35.21
CA GLU A 375 5.44 -25.03 36.25
C GLU A 375 4.83 -25.13 37.66
N ILE A 376 3.88 -24.25 37.99
CA ILE A 376 3.21 -24.27 39.30
C ILE A 376 2.41 -25.55 39.50
N GLU A 377 1.62 -25.96 38.51
CA GLU A 377 0.81 -27.19 38.59
C GLU A 377 1.69 -28.45 38.62
N LEU A 378 2.79 -28.46 37.86
CA LEU A 378 3.74 -29.56 37.86
C LEU A 378 4.47 -29.68 39.21
N PHE A 379 4.86 -28.55 39.81
CA PHE A 379 5.44 -28.52 41.15
C PHE A 379 4.49 -29.11 42.20
N ARG A 380 3.20 -28.76 42.15
CA ARG A 380 2.17 -29.33 43.02
C ARG A 380 2.04 -30.84 42.83
N LEU A 381 1.97 -31.28 41.57
CA LEU A 381 1.77 -32.67 41.22
C LEU A 381 2.96 -33.55 41.63
N VAL A 382 4.20 -33.05 41.47
CA VAL A 382 5.41 -33.70 41.98
C VAL A 382 5.35 -33.84 43.50
N GLY A 383 5.01 -32.76 44.22
CA GLY A 383 4.87 -32.80 45.67
C GLY A 383 3.81 -33.80 46.15
N CYS A 384 2.64 -33.84 45.49
CA CYS A 384 1.60 -34.83 45.79
C CYS A 384 2.05 -36.26 45.49
N GLN A 385 2.78 -36.48 44.41
CA GLN A 385 3.31 -37.79 44.05
C GLN A 385 4.31 -38.28 45.11
N GLU A 386 5.28 -37.44 45.50
CA GLU A 386 6.28 -37.81 46.53
C GLU A 386 5.62 -38.12 47.86
N PHE A 387 4.66 -37.30 48.29
CA PHE A 387 3.90 -37.53 49.52
C PHE A 387 3.12 -38.85 49.47
N PHE A 388 2.35 -39.06 48.41
CA PHE A 388 1.53 -40.27 48.28
C PHE A 388 2.39 -41.52 48.15
N LYS A 389 3.47 -41.47 47.37
CA LYS A 389 4.40 -42.59 47.21
C LYS A 389 5.04 -42.97 48.54
N THR A 390 5.50 -41.98 49.31
CA THR A 390 6.07 -42.22 50.66
C THR A 390 5.04 -42.84 51.60
N SER A 391 3.79 -42.38 51.57
CA SER A 391 2.70 -42.96 52.37
C SER A 391 2.39 -44.40 51.95
N LEU A 392 2.28 -44.66 50.64
CA LEU A 392 1.97 -45.97 50.09
C LEU A 392 3.09 -46.98 50.40
N ASP A 393 4.36 -46.57 50.23
CA ASP A 393 5.52 -47.41 50.54
C ASP A 393 5.56 -47.74 52.04
N PHE A 394 5.24 -46.79 52.92
CA PHE A 394 5.12 -47.05 54.35
C PHE A 394 4.02 -48.08 54.67
N ASP A 395 2.83 -47.91 54.07
CA ASP A 395 1.69 -48.81 54.28
C ASP A 395 1.97 -50.23 53.73
N ILE A 396 2.60 -50.33 52.55
CA ILE A 396 3.03 -51.60 51.94
C ILE A 396 4.04 -52.31 52.86
N ASN A 397 5.08 -51.62 53.31
CA ASN A 397 6.12 -52.20 54.17
C ASN A 397 5.53 -52.69 55.50
N LYS A 398 4.65 -51.89 56.14
CA LYS A 398 3.97 -52.30 57.38
C LYS A 398 3.04 -53.48 57.19
N CYS A 399 2.36 -53.56 56.05
CA CYS A 399 1.50 -54.70 55.73
C CYS A 399 2.32 -55.98 55.54
N GLN A 400 3.47 -55.90 54.85
CA GLN A 400 4.39 -57.02 54.64
C GLN A 400 4.99 -57.53 55.96
N GLU A 401 5.52 -56.63 56.82
CA GLU A 401 6.04 -56.99 58.15
C GLU A 401 4.99 -57.76 58.98
N ASN A 402 3.74 -57.30 58.97
CA ASN A 402 2.65 -57.95 59.70
C ASN A 402 2.29 -59.33 59.13
N ILE A 403 2.35 -59.52 57.82
CA ILE A 403 2.11 -60.81 57.17
C ILE A 403 3.23 -61.81 57.52
N GLU A 404 4.50 -61.36 57.54
CA GLU A 404 5.65 -62.21 57.89
C GLU A 404 5.67 -62.63 59.36
N PHE A 405 5.26 -61.74 60.29
CA PHE A 405 5.22 -62.04 61.72
C PHE A 405 4.05 -62.94 62.13
N SER A 406 2.95 -62.90 61.36
CA SER A 406 1.71 -63.68 61.60
C SER A 406 1.66 -64.92 60.70
N SER A 407 2.51 -65.92 60.97
CA SER A 407 2.66 -67.12 60.13
C SER A 407 1.40 -68.01 60.00
N HIS A 408 0.29 -67.74 60.71
CA HIS A 408 -0.92 -68.58 60.66
C HIS A 408 -2.27 -67.85 60.50
N LEU A 409 -2.31 -66.53 60.29
CA LEU A 409 -3.59 -65.78 60.15
C LEU A 409 -3.49 -64.60 59.17
N ALA A 410 -2.76 -64.74 58.06
CA ALA A 410 -2.89 -63.80 56.94
C ALA A 410 -4.32 -63.89 56.37
N SER A 411 -5.20 -62.97 56.76
CA SER A 411 -6.55 -62.93 56.21
C SER A 411 -6.46 -62.73 54.68
N VAL A 412 -7.30 -63.43 53.90
CA VAL A 412 -7.43 -63.28 52.44
C VAL A 412 -7.61 -61.80 52.02
N GLY A 413 -8.09 -60.94 52.93
CA GLY A 413 -8.19 -59.50 52.75
C GLY A 413 -6.84 -58.77 52.67
N GLY A 414 -5.83 -59.17 53.46
CA GLY A 414 -4.51 -58.53 53.48
C GLY A 414 -3.69 -58.78 52.20
N GLN A 415 -3.75 -60.00 51.66
CA GLN A 415 -3.10 -60.34 50.38
C GLN A 415 -3.73 -59.59 49.19
N ARG A 416 -5.06 -59.53 49.12
CA ARG A 416 -5.74 -58.75 48.06
C ARG A 416 -5.45 -57.26 48.14
N MET A 417 -5.34 -56.72 49.36
CA MET A 417 -5.02 -55.30 49.58
C MET A 417 -3.58 -54.99 49.11
N LEU A 418 -2.63 -55.87 49.40
CA LEU A 418 -1.25 -55.77 48.93
C LEU A 418 -1.16 -55.80 47.40
N GLU A 419 -1.89 -56.70 46.74
CA GLU A 419 -1.97 -56.75 45.27
C GLU A 419 -2.51 -55.44 44.69
N THR A 420 -3.58 -54.88 45.27
CA THR A 420 -4.15 -53.61 44.79
C THR A 420 -3.24 -52.40 45.01
N TRP A 421 -2.51 -52.35 46.13
CA TRP A 421 -1.54 -51.28 46.40
C TRP A 421 -0.32 -51.37 45.50
N THR A 422 0.10 -52.60 45.15
CA THR A 422 1.18 -52.83 44.20
C THR A 422 0.76 -52.41 42.78
N ASP A 423 -0.47 -52.70 42.35
CA ASP A 423 -1.03 -52.19 41.08
C ASP A 423 -1.10 -50.66 41.07
N LEU A 424 -1.53 -50.05 42.19
CA LEU A 424 -1.57 -48.59 42.33
C LEU A 424 -0.17 -47.97 42.23
N SER A 425 0.85 -48.63 42.81
CA SER A 425 2.26 -48.24 42.67
C SER A 425 2.72 -48.26 41.21
N ASN A 426 2.38 -49.30 40.45
CA ASN A 426 2.71 -49.37 39.01
C ASN A 426 2.01 -48.28 38.18
N ARG A 427 0.82 -47.82 38.57
CA ARG A 427 0.15 -46.68 37.91
C ARG A 427 0.88 -45.35 38.13
N PHE A 428 1.70 -45.22 39.17
CA PHE A 428 2.54 -44.03 39.37
C PHE A 428 3.60 -43.86 38.27
N ASP A 429 4.00 -44.91 37.56
CA ASP A 429 4.94 -44.80 36.44
C ASP A 429 4.33 -43.99 35.28
N THR A 430 3.02 -44.11 35.07
CA THR A 430 2.31 -43.30 34.06
C THR A 430 2.28 -41.82 34.46
N LEU A 431 2.08 -41.53 35.75
CA LEU A 431 2.14 -40.16 36.29
C LEU A 431 3.55 -39.58 36.18
N HIS A 432 4.57 -40.40 36.47
CA HIS A 432 5.97 -40.02 36.34
C HIS A 432 6.34 -39.63 34.90
N ASN A 433 5.91 -40.42 33.92
CA ASN A 433 6.10 -40.09 32.50
C ASN A 433 5.46 -38.74 32.10
N LEU A 434 4.30 -38.42 32.68
CA LEU A 434 3.62 -37.15 32.42
C LEU A 434 4.36 -35.96 33.04
N ILE A 435 4.93 -36.14 34.24
CA ILE A 435 5.81 -35.14 34.88
C ILE A 435 7.05 -34.90 34.02
N GLU A 436 7.74 -35.94 33.58
CA GLU A 436 8.95 -35.81 32.76
C GLU A 436 8.65 -35.13 31.42
N LYS A 437 7.51 -35.46 30.78
CA LYS A 437 7.05 -34.75 29.58
C LYS A 437 6.79 -33.26 29.86
N GLY A 438 6.21 -32.92 31.00
CA GLY A 438 5.97 -31.53 31.40
C GLY A 438 7.26 -30.75 31.63
N LYS A 439 8.25 -31.35 32.31
CA LYS A 439 9.61 -30.77 32.48
C LYS A 439 10.30 -30.53 31.13
N SER A 440 10.30 -31.53 30.25
CA SER A 440 10.87 -31.40 28.91
C SER A 440 10.20 -30.28 28.09
N LEU A 441 8.88 -30.11 28.21
CA LEU A 441 8.17 -29.01 27.56
C LEU A 441 8.59 -27.63 28.13
N ILE A 442 8.76 -27.53 29.44
CA ILE A 442 9.25 -26.33 30.13
C ILE A 442 10.62 -25.92 29.59
N ASP A 443 11.55 -26.86 29.50
CA ASP A 443 12.90 -26.62 28.99
C ASP A 443 12.86 -26.17 27.52
N THR A 444 12.07 -26.87 26.69
CA THR A 444 11.87 -26.49 25.28
C THR A 444 11.33 -25.06 25.14
N ILE A 445 10.39 -24.64 25.99
CA ILE A 445 9.85 -23.28 25.98
C ILE A 445 10.93 -22.25 26.40
N VAL A 446 11.80 -22.59 27.34
CA VAL A 446 12.94 -21.73 27.74
C VAL A 446 13.91 -21.55 26.58
N ASP A 447 14.22 -22.63 25.86
CA ASP A 447 15.10 -22.59 24.69
C ASP A 447 14.51 -21.73 23.57
N VAL A 448 13.22 -21.91 23.27
CA VAL A 448 12.50 -21.07 22.30
C VAL A 448 12.52 -19.60 22.71
N ASN A 449 12.21 -19.28 23.97
CA ASN A 449 12.26 -17.91 24.46
C ASN A 449 13.67 -17.30 24.34
N THR A 450 14.70 -18.08 24.64
CA THR A 450 16.10 -17.65 24.52
C THR A 450 16.45 -17.33 23.07
N ALA A 451 16.03 -18.19 22.13
CA ALA A 451 16.20 -17.97 20.70
C ALA A 451 15.47 -16.71 20.21
N VAL A 452 14.22 -16.50 20.66
CA VAL A 452 13.41 -15.30 20.34
C VAL A 452 14.09 -14.01 20.82
N LEU A 453 14.59 -14.01 22.06
CA LEU A 453 15.30 -12.85 22.63
C LEU A 453 16.65 -12.59 21.96
N ALA A 454 17.36 -13.64 21.54
CA ALA A 454 18.59 -13.51 20.78
C ALA A 454 18.32 -12.91 19.39
N PHE A 455 17.24 -13.34 18.72
CA PHE A 455 16.83 -12.81 17.42
C PHE A 455 16.50 -11.31 17.48
N GLN A 456 15.80 -10.86 18.52
CA GLN A 456 15.50 -9.44 18.75
C GLN A 456 16.75 -8.55 18.83
N ARG A 457 17.88 -9.09 19.31
CA ARG A 457 19.13 -8.32 19.49
C ARG A 457 19.94 -8.17 18.20
N LYS A 458 19.59 -8.89 17.13
CA LYS A 458 20.31 -8.79 15.86
C LYS A 458 20.01 -7.45 15.16
N PRO A 459 21.02 -6.77 14.59
CA PRO A 459 20.85 -5.47 13.93
C PRO A 459 20.28 -5.56 12.49
N GLU A 460 19.54 -6.62 12.16
CA GLU A 460 19.06 -6.87 10.79
C GLU A 460 18.02 -5.79 10.39
N GLY A 461 18.29 -5.05 9.31
CA GLY A 461 17.36 -4.04 8.76
C GLY A 461 17.28 -2.70 9.52
N THR A 462 18.36 -2.26 10.18
CA THR A 462 18.38 -0.97 10.87
C THR A 462 18.14 0.24 9.93
N HIS A 463 17.63 1.35 10.50
CA HIS A 463 17.55 2.67 9.86
C HIS A 463 18.85 3.09 9.15
N ILE A 464 20.01 2.56 9.56
CA ILE A 464 21.33 2.83 9.00
C ILE A 464 21.46 2.31 7.56
N GLN A 465 20.95 1.11 7.26
CA GLN A 465 20.98 0.54 5.90
C GLN A 465 20.01 1.28 4.97
N VAL A 466 18.86 1.69 5.48
CA VAL A 466 17.90 2.53 4.75
C VAL A 466 18.49 3.90 4.43
N ASN A 467 19.22 4.50 5.37
CA ASN A 467 19.84 5.81 5.13
C ASN A 467 20.91 5.72 4.03
N LYS A 468 21.69 4.65 3.96
CA LYS A 468 22.63 4.40 2.85
C LYS A 468 21.96 4.15 1.49
N LEU A 469 20.70 3.70 1.47
CA LEU A 469 19.90 3.56 0.25
C LEU A 469 19.21 4.87 -0.16
N LYS A 470 19.11 5.84 0.76
CA LYS A 470 18.54 7.16 0.53
C LYS A 470 19.60 8.19 0.12
N GLU A 471 20.81 8.04 0.63
CA GLU A 471 22.04 8.69 0.12
C GLU A 471 22.36 8.19 -1.29
#